data_AF-A0A7S3SZF1-F1
#
_entry.id   AF-A0A7S3SZF1-F1
#
_cell.length_a   1.000
_cell.length_b   1.000
_cell.length_c   1.000
_cell.angle_alpha   90.00
_cell.angle_beta   90.00
_cell.angle_gamma   90.00
#
_symmetry.space_group_name_H-M   'P 1'
#
loop_
_entity.id
_entity.type
_entity.pdbx_description
1 polymer ?
#
loop_
_entity_poly.entity_id
_entity_poly.type
_entity_poly.pdbx_seq_one_letter_code
_entity_poly.pdbx_strand_id
1 'polypeptide(L)'
;QGAERKVRTEMPDGSVAYYEGERGAERGVRIEFANGKVQYYEGDKGAERLVRAEYPDGEVQLFEGEKGAERLVRTDFLDGTIKHHEGARGSERVVRTAYADGRLKHFEGEMGAERKVRTQFPDGGTQYYEGAPRARALEAGDPASAPRKESTLTQG
;
A
#
# COMPACT_ATOMS: atom_id res chain seq x y z
N GLN A 1 -24.94 35.98 15.88
CA GLN A 1 -24.00 36.34 14.80
C GLN A 1 -22.98 35.24 14.69
N GLY A 2 -22.86 34.58 13.53
CA GLY A 2 -21.87 33.53 13.33
C GLY A 2 -20.49 34.15 13.16
N ALA A 3 -19.57 33.87 14.08
CA ALA A 3 -18.22 34.37 13.97
C ALA A 3 -17.45 33.62 12.88
N GLU A 4 -16.58 34.34 12.17
CA GLU A 4 -15.69 33.79 11.16
C GLU A 4 -14.84 32.64 11.71
N ARG A 5 -14.70 31.56 10.92
CA ARG A 5 -13.88 30.38 11.22
C ARG A 5 -13.11 29.94 9.99
N LYS A 6 -11.93 29.33 10.19
CA LYS A 6 -11.10 28.85 9.07
C LYS A 6 -11.68 27.56 8.50
N VAL A 7 -11.98 27.54 7.20
CA VAL A 7 -12.52 26.33 6.52
C VAL A 7 -11.61 25.79 5.43
N ARG A 8 -10.77 26.66 4.85
CA ARG A 8 -9.90 26.33 3.72
C ARG A 8 -8.68 27.24 3.69
N THR A 9 -7.58 26.75 3.13
CA THR A 9 -6.42 27.56 2.74
C THR A 9 -5.90 27.07 1.41
N GLU A 10 -5.80 27.99 0.46
CA GLU A 10 -5.10 27.79 -0.81
C GLU A 10 -3.64 28.20 -0.61
N MET A 11 -2.72 27.34 -1.04
CA MET A 11 -1.28 27.56 -0.92
C MET A 11 -0.69 27.94 -2.28
N PRO A 12 0.45 28.67 -2.33
CA PRO A 12 1.07 29.08 -3.58
C PRO A 12 1.54 27.91 -4.48
N ASP A 13 1.77 26.73 -3.90
CA ASP A 13 2.13 25.52 -4.64
C ASP A 13 0.92 24.80 -5.29
N GLY A 14 -0.27 25.41 -5.20
CA GLY A 14 -1.52 24.85 -5.71
C GLY A 14 -2.19 23.83 -4.79
N SER A 15 -1.61 23.54 -3.62
CA SER A 15 -2.27 22.69 -2.64
C SER A 15 -3.37 23.43 -1.87
N VAL A 16 -4.34 22.66 -1.39
CA VAL A 16 -5.51 23.18 -0.68
C VAL A 16 -5.73 22.38 0.60
N ALA A 17 -5.64 23.03 1.75
CA ALA A 17 -5.96 22.45 3.05
C ALA A 17 -7.39 22.79 3.47
N TYR A 18 -8.13 21.81 4.00
CA TYR A 18 -9.49 21.94 4.51
C TYR A 18 -9.52 21.72 6.02
N TYR A 19 -10.39 22.47 6.69
CA TYR A 19 -10.47 22.53 8.14
C TYR A 19 -11.90 22.37 8.66
N GLU A 20 -12.03 21.72 9.80
CA GLU A 20 -13.29 21.52 10.52
C GLU A 20 -13.14 21.86 12.00
N GLY A 21 -14.26 22.08 12.69
CA GLY A 21 -14.27 22.41 14.12
C GLY A 21 -14.88 23.79 14.40
N GLU A 22 -15.02 24.07 15.69
CA GLU A 22 -15.48 25.36 16.19
C GLU A 22 -14.42 26.45 16.00
N ARG A 23 -14.84 27.71 16.12
CA ARG A 23 -13.95 28.87 16.02
C ARG A 23 -12.80 28.74 17.01
N GLY A 24 -11.57 28.86 16.51
CA GLY A 24 -10.36 28.77 17.32
C GLY A 24 -9.97 27.34 17.70
N ALA A 25 -10.78 26.34 17.35
CA ALA A 25 -10.54 24.91 17.55
C ALA A 25 -10.48 24.15 16.20
N GLU A 26 -10.27 24.86 15.09
CA GLU A 26 -10.23 24.24 13.78
C GLU A 26 -9.03 23.30 13.63
N ARG A 27 -9.28 22.09 13.12
CA ARG A 27 -8.31 21.04 12.81
C ARG A 27 -8.25 20.78 11.32
N GLY A 28 -7.08 20.38 10.82
CA GLY A 28 -6.91 19.99 9.42
C GLY A 28 -7.50 18.59 9.19
N VAL A 29 -8.40 18.44 8.22
CA VAL A 29 -9.06 17.15 7.91
C VAL A 29 -8.69 16.61 6.54
N ARG A 30 -8.26 17.48 5.62
CA ARG A 30 -7.93 17.09 4.25
C ARG A 30 -6.93 18.03 3.61
N ILE A 31 -6.00 17.50 2.83
CA ILE A 31 -5.12 18.27 1.96
C ILE A 31 -5.20 17.69 0.56
N GLU A 32 -5.57 18.53 -0.41
CA GLU A 32 -5.49 18.22 -1.83
C GLU A 32 -4.20 18.83 -2.38
N PHE A 33 -3.33 18.02 -2.97
CA PHE A 33 -2.07 18.47 -3.57
C PHE A 33 -2.26 18.77 -5.05
N ALA A 34 -1.46 19.68 -5.59
CA ALA A 34 -1.51 20.04 -7.01
C ALA A 34 -1.23 18.86 -7.96
N ASN A 35 -0.54 17.82 -7.50
CA ASN A 35 -0.30 16.60 -8.26
C ASN A 35 -1.48 15.60 -8.24
N GLY A 36 -2.61 15.97 -7.63
CA GLY A 36 -3.81 15.13 -7.52
C GLY A 36 -3.82 14.15 -6.35
N LYS A 37 -2.74 14.07 -5.56
CA LYS A 37 -2.75 13.32 -4.29
C LYS A 37 -3.72 13.99 -3.31
N VAL A 38 -4.48 13.21 -2.56
CA VAL A 38 -5.33 13.70 -1.48
C VAL A 38 -4.98 12.98 -0.19
N GLN A 39 -4.81 13.71 0.91
CA GLN A 39 -4.58 13.15 2.24
C GLN A 39 -5.73 13.51 3.17
N TYR A 40 -6.13 12.57 4.01
CA TYR A 40 -7.18 12.72 5.01
C TYR A 40 -6.62 12.51 6.41
N TYR A 41 -7.10 13.33 7.33
CA TYR A 41 -6.59 13.43 8.69
C TYR A 41 -7.73 13.33 9.71
N GLU A 42 -7.43 12.71 10.85
CA GLU A 42 -8.33 12.60 12.00
C GLU A 42 -7.61 12.94 13.30
N GLY A 43 -8.36 13.29 14.33
CA GLY A 43 -7.82 13.65 15.65
C GLY A 43 -8.30 15.01 16.12
N ASP A 44 -7.93 15.40 17.33
CA ASP A 44 -8.21 16.74 17.84
C ASP A 44 -7.23 17.76 17.29
N LYS A 45 -7.54 19.06 17.47
CA LYS A 45 -6.66 20.14 17.05
C LYS A 45 -5.26 19.96 17.64
N GLY A 46 -4.25 19.87 16.77
CA GLY A 46 -2.85 19.65 17.17
C GLY A 46 -2.47 18.18 17.34
N ALA A 47 -3.41 17.25 17.29
CA ALA A 47 -3.21 15.80 17.37
C ALA A 47 -3.66 15.06 16.09
N GLU A 48 -3.81 15.78 14.98
CA GLU A 48 -4.22 15.23 13.70
C GLU A 48 -3.20 14.22 13.17
N ARG A 49 -3.67 13.04 12.79
CA ARG A 49 -2.90 11.93 12.22
C ARG A 49 -3.39 11.61 10.81
N LEU A 50 -2.49 11.15 9.95
CA LEU A 50 -2.85 10.66 8.62
C LEU A 50 -3.60 9.34 8.75
N VAL A 51 -4.78 9.22 8.13
CA VAL A 51 -5.56 7.97 8.12
C VAL A 51 -5.76 7.41 6.72
N ARG A 52 -5.67 8.25 5.69
CA ARG A 52 -5.85 7.85 4.29
C ARG A 52 -5.11 8.75 3.33
N ALA A 53 -4.51 8.16 2.30
CA ALA A 53 -3.97 8.88 1.15
C ALA A 53 -4.53 8.25 -0.14
N GLU A 54 -5.05 9.10 -1.02
CA GLU A 54 -5.51 8.73 -2.36
C GLU A 54 -4.51 9.29 -3.38
N TYR A 55 -4.13 8.48 -4.36
CA TYR A 55 -3.20 8.84 -5.42
C TYR A 55 -3.93 8.94 -6.77
N PRO A 56 -3.42 9.75 -7.72
CA PRO A 56 -4.06 9.97 -9.02
C PRO A 56 -4.21 8.71 -9.88
N ASP A 57 -3.40 7.69 -9.64
CA ASP A 57 -3.44 6.39 -10.31
C ASP A 57 -4.51 5.45 -9.74
N GLY A 58 -5.27 5.90 -8.73
CA GLY A 58 -6.30 5.12 -8.06
C GLY A 58 -5.79 4.29 -6.89
N GLU A 59 -4.49 4.35 -6.55
CA GLU A 59 -3.98 3.73 -5.33
C GLU A 59 -4.56 4.45 -4.09
N VAL A 60 -5.07 3.67 -3.14
CA VAL A 60 -5.54 4.17 -1.84
C VAL A 60 -4.76 3.50 -0.73
N GLN A 61 -4.08 4.29 0.08
CA GLN A 61 -3.34 3.84 1.27
C GLN A 61 -4.12 4.19 2.53
N LEU A 62 -4.25 3.24 3.46
CA LEU A 62 -4.85 3.44 4.78
C LEU A 62 -3.80 3.29 5.88
N PHE A 63 -3.91 4.16 6.89
CA PHE A 63 -2.94 4.28 7.96
C PHE A 63 -3.60 4.18 9.33
N GLU A 64 -2.85 3.70 10.32
CA GLU A 64 -3.26 3.67 11.72
C GLU A 64 -2.10 4.06 12.65
N GLY A 65 -2.40 4.43 13.89
CA GLY A 65 -1.40 4.84 14.88
C GLY A 65 -1.63 6.26 15.40
N GLU A 66 -0.88 6.67 16.42
CA GLU A 66 -0.95 8.03 16.94
C GLU A 66 -0.25 9.02 16.03
N LYS A 67 -0.47 10.32 16.25
CA LYS A 67 0.21 11.39 15.51
C LYS A 67 1.72 11.20 15.61
N GLY A 68 2.39 11.09 14.46
CA GLY A 68 3.83 10.85 14.40
C GLY A 68 4.24 9.37 14.47
N ALA A 69 3.31 8.44 14.67
CA ALA A 69 3.54 7.00 14.65
C ALA A 69 2.65 6.25 13.64
N GLU A 70 2.05 6.97 12.69
CA GLU A 70 1.17 6.39 11.69
C GLU A 70 1.92 5.37 10.82
N ARG A 71 1.38 4.16 10.72
CA ARG A 71 1.89 3.06 9.90
C ARG A 71 0.92 2.71 8.79
N LEU A 72 1.44 2.25 7.66
CA LEU A 72 0.62 1.73 6.57
C LEU A 72 0.02 0.37 6.97
N VAL A 73 -1.30 0.19 6.81
CA VAL A 73 -1.98 -1.08 7.13
C VAL A 73 -2.62 -1.72 5.92
N ARG A 74 -2.98 -0.92 4.92
CA ARG A 74 -3.67 -1.41 3.74
C ARG A 74 -3.39 -0.54 2.53
N THR A 75 -3.25 -1.18 1.38
CA THR A 75 -3.17 -0.52 0.07
C THR A 75 -4.17 -1.18 -0.87
N ASP A 76 -5.07 -0.38 -1.43
CA ASP A 76 -6.04 -0.79 -2.43
C ASP A 76 -5.58 -0.28 -3.79
N PHE A 77 -5.59 -1.15 -4.79
CA PHE A 77 -5.24 -0.84 -6.17
C PHE A 77 -6.48 -0.87 -7.05
N LEU A 78 -6.44 -0.13 -8.16
CA LEU A 78 -7.55 -0.02 -9.11
C LEU A 78 -7.92 -1.37 -9.76
N ASP A 79 -6.96 -2.29 -9.88
CA ASP A 79 -7.17 -3.64 -10.39
C ASP A 79 -7.91 -4.58 -9.39
N GLY A 80 -8.29 -4.06 -8.23
CA GLY A 80 -8.94 -4.80 -7.14
C GLY A 80 -7.97 -5.60 -6.28
N THR A 81 -6.65 -5.48 -6.50
CA THR A 81 -5.65 -6.01 -5.58
C THR A 81 -5.67 -5.22 -4.27
N ILE A 82 -5.63 -5.92 -3.14
CA ILE A 82 -5.54 -5.34 -1.80
C ILE A 82 -4.35 -5.95 -1.07
N LYS A 83 -3.40 -5.11 -0.66
CA LYS A 83 -2.28 -5.51 0.22
C LYS A 83 -2.58 -5.11 1.65
N HIS A 84 -2.34 -6.03 2.59
CA HIS A 84 -2.38 -5.77 4.02
C HIS A 84 -0.95 -5.79 4.55
N HIS A 85 -0.67 -4.86 5.45
CA HIS A 85 0.66 -4.62 5.99
C HIS A 85 0.65 -4.71 7.51
N GLU A 86 1.77 -5.16 8.08
CA GLU A 86 2.02 -5.16 9.52
C GLU A 86 3.43 -4.62 9.79
N GLY A 87 3.68 -4.12 10.99
CA GLY A 87 4.99 -3.60 11.40
C GLY A 87 4.86 -2.25 12.08
N ALA A 88 5.97 -1.75 12.62
CA ALA A 88 6.04 -0.38 13.12
C ALA A 88 6.12 0.61 11.95
N ARG A 89 5.87 1.91 12.22
CA ARG A 89 6.06 2.98 11.23
C ARG A 89 7.46 2.90 10.63
N GLY A 90 7.54 2.83 9.30
CA GLY A 90 8.79 2.72 8.55
C GLY A 90 9.41 1.32 8.55
N SER A 91 8.69 0.32 9.04
CA SER A 91 9.08 -1.10 9.03
C SER A 91 7.91 -2.01 8.62
N GLU A 92 6.95 -1.46 7.88
CA GLU A 92 5.78 -2.18 7.42
C GLU A 92 6.13 -3.19 6.33
N ARG A 93 5.56 -4.38 6.45
CA ARG A 93 5.75 -5.52 5.55
C ARG A 93 4.42 -6.07 5.09
N VAL A 94 4.35 -6.55 3.86
CA VAL A 94 3.14 -7.19 3.35
C VAL A 94 2.96 -8.55 4.02
N VAL A 95 1.82 -8.77 4.65
CA VAL A 95 1.46 -10.07 5.27
C VAL A 95 0.38 -10.81 4.50
N ARG A 96 -0.42 -10.07 3.70
CA ARG A 96 -1.47 -10.64 2.88
C ARG A 96 -1.71 -9.83 1.62
N THR A 97 -1.95 -10.52 0.50
CA THR A 97 -2.46 -9.91 -0.73
C THR A 97 -3.73 -10.63 -1.15
N ALA A 98 -4.84 -9.89 -1.24
CA ALA A 98 -6.07 -10.34 -1.87
C ALA A 98 -6.12 -9.84 -3.30
N TYR A 99 -6.57 -10.68 -4.21
CA TYR A 99 -6.74 -10.35 -5.63
C TYR A 99 -8.24 -10.29 -5.96
N ALA A 100 -8.59 -9.54 -7.01
CA ALA A 100 -9.96 -9.40 -7.47
C ALA A 100 -10.60 -10.74 -7.88
N ASP A 101 -9.78 -11.71 -8.31
CA ASP A 101 -10.22 -13.06 -8.65
C ASP A 101 -10.57 -13.93 -7.43
N GLY A 102 -10.40 -13.42 -6.20
CA GLY A 102 -10.65 -14.13 -4.94
C GLY A 102 -9.44 -14.90 -4.39
N ARG A 103 -8.32 -14.92 -5.11
CA ARG A 103 -7.08 -15.55 -4.62
C ARG A 103 -6.50 -14.75 -3.45
N LEU A 104 -5.97 -15.45 -2.45
CA LEU A 104 -5.29 -14.85 -1.29
C LEU A 104 -3.88 -15.40 -1.14
N LYS A 105 -2.87 -14.53 -1.08
CA LYS A 105 -1.49 -14.90 -0.71
C LYS A 105 -1.17 -14.41 0.69
N HIS A 106 -0.47 -15.22 1.48
CA HIS A 106 0.03 -14.89 2.81
C HIS A 106 1.55 -14.92 2.81
N PHE A 107 2.13 -14.03 3.60
CA PHE A 107 3.57 -13.83 3.65
C PHE A 107 4.06 -13.74 5.10
N GLU A 108 5.29 -14.19 5.32
CA GLU A 108 6.00 -14.13 6.60
C GLU A 108 7.44 -13.69 6.38
N GLY A 109 8.11 -13.23 7.43
CA GLY A 109 9.49 -12.71 7.37
C GLY A 109 9.56 -11.27 7.82
N GLU A 110 10.78 -10.75 7.93
CA GLU A 110 11.04 -9.35 8.25
C GLU A 110 10.84 -8.44 7.03
N MET A 111 10.79 -7.13 7.25
CA MET A 111 10.68 -6.15 6.19
C MET A 111 11.76 -6.38 5.12
N GLY A 112 11.35 -6.55 3.87
CA GLY A 112 12.23 -6.78 2.72
C GLY A 112 12.72 -8.22 2.56
N ALA A 113 12.36 -9.12 3.48
CA ALA A 113 12.68 -10.55 3.44
C ALA A 113 11.40 -11.41 3.49
N GLU A 114 10.26 -10.87 3.10
CA GLU A 114 8.98 -11.57 3.15
C GLU A 114 8.93 -12.70 2.12
N ARG A 115 8.52 -13.88 2.57
CA ARG A 115 8.31 -15.07 1.74
C ARG A 115 6.85 -15.44 1.71
N LYS A 116 6.35 -15.88 0.56
CA LYS A 116 4.99 -16.42 0.43
C LYS A 116 4.95 -17.78 1.13
N VAL A 117 4.02 -17.95 2.08
CA VAL A 117 3.89 -19.19 2.87
C VAL A 117 2.60 -19.95 2.56
N ARG A 118 1.58 -19.25 2.05
CA ARG A 118 0.28 -19.84 1.72
C ARG A 118 -0.41 -19.11 0.58
N THR A 119 -1.00 -19.87 -0.34
CA THR A 119 -1.98 -19.37 -1.34
C THR A 119 -3.31 -20.08 -1.12
N GLN A 120 -4.39 -19.33 -0.99
CA GLN A 120 -5.76 -19.86 -1.05
C GLN A 120 -6.38 -19.45 -2.38
N PHE A 121 -7.06 -20.40 -3.02
CA PHE A 121 -7.73 -20.23 -4.30
C PHE A 121 -9.24 -20.08 -4.09
N PRO A 122 -9.96 -19.45 -5.03
CA PRO A 122 -11.41 -19.21 -4.91
C PRO A 122 -12.24 -20.49 -4.82
N ASP A 123 -11.73 -21.60 -5.36
CA ASP A 123 -12.34 -22.93 -5.32
C ASP A 123 -12.14 -23.66 -3.98
N GLY A 124 -11.51 -23.01 -2.99
CA GLY A 124 -11.19 -23.58 -1.69
C GLY A 124 -9.84 -24.32 -1.65
N GLY A 125 -9.17 -24.49 -2.79
CA GLY A 125 -7.83 -25.06 -2.86
C GLY A 125 -6.83 -24.25 -2.03
N THR A 126 -5.90 -24.92 -1.35
CA THR A 126 -4.85 -24.25 -0.57
C THR A 126 -3.49 -24.88 -0.86
N GLN A 127 -2.50 -24.03 -1.13
CA GLN A 127 -1.09 -24.41 -1.28
C GLN A 127 -0.26 -23.80 -0.15
N TYR A 128 0.60 -24.61 0.46
CA TYR A 128 1.59 -24.19 1.45
C TYR A 128 2.99 -24.21 0.84
N TYR A 129 3.86 -23.31 1.30
CA TYR A 129 5.23 -23.18 0.80
C TYR A 129 6.22 -23.10 1.96
N GLU A 130 7.32 -23.82 1.82
CA GLU A 130 8.44 -23.85 2.74
C GLU A 130 9.73 -23.45 2.03
N GLY A 131 10.73 -23.05 2.82
CA GLY A 131 12.04 -22.60 2.32
C GLY A 131 12.30 -21.11 2.52
N ALA A 132 13.56 -20.72 2.31
CA ALA A 132 14.04 -19.36 2.50
C ALA A 132 13.39 -18.37 1.52
N PRO A 133 13.28 -17.08 1.88
CA PRO A 133 12.85 -16.05 0.94
C PRO A 133 13.71 -16.14 -0.32
N ARG A 134 13.09 -16.11 -1.50
CA ARG A 134 13.86 -15.86 -2.71
C ARG A 134 14.43 -14.46 -2.57
N ALA A 135 15.75 -14.35 -2.35
CA ALA A 135 16.45 -13.08 -2.47
C ALA A 135 16.01 -12.42 -3.77
N ARG A 136 15.77 -11.10 -3.76
CA ARG A 136 15.40 -10.33 -4.96
C ARG A 136 16.39 -10.66 -6.09
N ALA A 137 16.01 -11.58 -6.95
CA ALA A 137 16.61 -11.69 -8.26
C ALA A 137 16.14 -10.43 -8.99
N LEU A 138 17.08 -9.51 -9.24
CA LEU A 138 16.94 -8.58 -10.35
C LEU A 138 16.44 -9.40 -11.55
N GLU A 139 15.33 -8.99 -12.14
CA GLU A 139 14.80 -9.63 -13.34
C GLU A 139 15.88 -9.68 -14.42
N ALA A 140 16.54 -10.83 -14.53
CA ALA A 140 17.24 -11.25 -15.73
C ALA A 140 16.30 -12.24 -16.42
N GLY A 141 15.97 -11.92 -17.67
CA GLY A 141 14.85 -12.47 -18.44
C GLY A 141 14.67 -13.98 -18.39
N ASP A 142 13.40 -14.33 -18.50
CA ASP A 142 12.86 -15.65 -18.77
C ASP A 142 13.71 -16.43 -19.81
N PRO A 143 14.42 -17.52 -19.45
CA PRO A 143 15.16 -18.32 -20.42
C PRO A 143 14.27 -19.34 -21.16
N ALA A 144 12.94 -19.24 -21.06
CA ALA A 144 12.02 -20.18 -21.71
C ALA A 144 11.84 -19.98 -23.23
N SER A 145 12.65 -19.13 -23.89
CA SER A 145 12.68 -19.02 -25.36
C SER A 145 14.09 -19.16 -25.94
N ALA A 146 14.65 -20.37 -25.93
CA ALA A 146 15.69 -20.76 -26.88
C ALA A 146 15.50 -22.23 -27.31
N PRO A 147 15.67 -22.55 -28.60
CA PRO A 147 15.19 -23.81 -29.17
C PRO A 147 16.02 -25.01 -28.73
N ARG A 148 15.36 -26.17 -28.63
CA ARG A 148 16.00 -27.49 -28.47
C ARG A 148 17.07 -27.66 -29.54
N LYS A 149 18.34 -27.80 -29.14
CA LYS A 149 19.34 -28.42 -30.00
C LYS A 149 19.18 -29.93 -29.91
N GLU A 150 18.69 -30.53 -30.98
CA GLU A 150 18.82 -31.96 -31.23
C GLU A 150 20.32 -32.31 -31.22
N SER A 151 20.72 -33.23 -30.35
CA SER A 151 22.04 -33.84 -30.41
C SER A 151 22.00 -34.96 -31.44
N THR A 152 22.64 -34.75 -32.59
CA THR A 152 23.01 -35.84 -33.48
C THR A 152 24.08 -36.69 -32.79
N LEU A 153 23.74 -37.95 -32.51
CA LEU A 153 24.71 -39.00 -32.24
C LEU A 153 25.33 -39.40 -33.58
N THR A 154 26.64 -39.20 -33.74
CA THR A 154 27.45 -39.97 -34.70
C THR A 154 28.35 -40.89 -33.90
N GLN A 155 28.02 -42.19 -33.90
CA GLN A 155 28.99 -43.26 -33.62
C GLN A 155 29.77 -43.53 -34.91
N GLY A 156 31.07 -43.83 -34.75
CA GLY A 156 32.05 -43.99 -35.82
C GLY A 156 31.94 -45.27 -36.63
#